data_AF-A0A2S5GUG7-F1
#
_entry.id   AF-A0A2S5GUG7-F1
#
_cell.length_a   1.000
_cell.length_b   1.000
_cell.length_c   1.000
_cell.angle_alpha   90.00
_cell.angle_beta   90.00
_cell.angle_gamma   90.00
#
_symmetry.space_group_name_H-M   'P 1'
#
loop_
_entity.id
_entity.type
_entity.pdbx_description
1 polymer ?
#
loop_
_entity_poly.entity_id
_entity_poly.type
_entity_poly.pdbx_seq_one_letter_code
_entity_poly.pdbx_strand_id
1 'polypeptide(L)'
;MQTAAKSVEIAEASWEESVSAWMDGEDSDDILPSLLSKEGRQTWDTYHLIGDSLRNADLALTPSAAFQSRLARALDAELPIVAAPRRRSPLRVGLSGLAVAAAVATVAWVAQPYLTGTPATEVRVLADASGTPASATAADDAGLRDYLEAHRQMAGPSAVRQVSFDVGAGR
;
A
#
# COMPACT_ATOMS: atom_id res chain seq x y z
N MET A 1 -34.68 -28.45 -7.82
CA MET A 1 -33.32 -27.95 -7.52
C MET A 1 -33.47 -26.56 -6.92
N GLN A 2 -33.32 -26.44 -5.59
CA GLN A 2 -33.38 -25.16 -4.88
C GLN A 2 -32.02 -24.48 -5.00
N THR A 3 -31.97 -23.36 -5.72
CA THR A 3 -30.84 -22.43 -5.64
C THR A 3 -31.05 -21.58 -4.39
N ALA A 4 -30.33 -21.91 -3.31
CA ALA A 4 -30.24 -21.04 -2.15
C ALA A 4 -29.52 -19.76 -2.57
N ALA A 5 -30.27 -18.67 -2.67
CA ALA A 5 -29.69 -17.34 -2.68
C ALA A 5 -29.03 -17.15 -1.32
N LYS A 6 -27.69 -17.10 -1.31
CA LYS A 6 -26.92 -16.67 -0.15
C LYS A 6 -27.26 -15.19 0.05
N SER A 7 -28.25 -14.91 0.88
CA SER A 7 -28.52 -13.60 1.43
C SER A 7 -27.24 -13.16 2.13
N VAL A 8 -26.55 -12.18 1.53
CA VAL A 8 -25.54 -11.40 2.24
C VAL A 8 -26.33 -10.60 3.26
N GLU A 9 -26.46 -11.15 4.47
CA GLU A 9 -26.81 -10.33 5.62
C GLU A 9 -25.68 -9.32 5.77
N ILE A 10 -25.95 -8.08 5.39
CA ILE A 10 -25.19 -6.94 5.88
C ILE A 10 -25.54 -6.89 7.36
N ALA A 11 -24.80 -7.65 8.17
CA ALA A 11 -24.83 -7.49 9.60
C ALA A 11 -24.43 -6.04 9.85
N GLU A 12 -25.29 -5.27 10.50
CA GLU A 12 -24.85 -4.00 11.08
C GLU A 12 -23.66 -4.35 11.96
N ALA A 13 -22.47 -3.89 11.56
CA ALA A 13 -21.26 -4.08 12.34
C ALA A 13 -21.53 -3.60 13.75
N SER A 14 -21.06 -4.34 14.75
CA SER A 14 -21.18 -3.90 16.13
C SER A 14 -20.55 -2.51 16.28
N TRP A 15 -20.99 -1.72 17.26
CA TRP A 15 -20.47 -0.37 17.44
C TRP A 15 -18.93 -0.37 17.60
N GLU A 16 -18.42 -1.30 18.40
CA GLU A 16 -17.00 -1.53 18.62
C GLU A 16 -16.25 -1.89 17.33
N GLU A 17 -16.87 -2.73 16.49
CA GLU A 17 -16.34 -3.10 15.17
C GLU A 17 -16.29 -1.91 14.23
N SER A 18 -17.30 -1.03 14.26
CA SER A 18 -17.32 0.21 13.48
C SER A 18 -16.18 1.15 13.89
N VAL A 19 -15.93 1.28 15.21
CA VAL A 19 -14.80 2.08 15.73
C VAL A 19 -13.46 1.47 15.32
N SER A 20 -13.32 0.14 15.38
CA SER A 20 -12.09 -0.55 14.97
C SER A 20 -11.82 -0.37 13.47
N ALA A 21 -12.83 -0.62 12.63
CA ALA A 21 -12.73 -0.45 11.18
C ALA A 21 -12.37 0.99 10.80
N TRP A 22 -12.96 1.98 11.47
CA TRP A 22 -12.62 3.39 11.25
C TRP A 22 -11.18 3.72 11.69
N MET A 23 -10.74 3.20 12.84
CA MET A 23 -9.36 3.37 13.34
C MET A 23 -8.32 2.80 12.37
N ASP A 24 -8.61 1.66 11.75
CA ASP A 24 -7.73 0.99 10.78
C ASP A 24 -7.84 1.56 9.35
N GLY A 25 -8.75 2.52 9.14
CA GLY A 25 -8.99 3.14 7.83
C GLY A 25 -9.73 2.25 6.82
N GLU A 26 -10.45 1.25 7.32
CA GLU A 26 -11.27 0.31 6.54
C GLU A 26 -12.70 0.82 6.30
N ASP A 27 -13.12 1.87 7.01
CA ASP A 27 -14.43 2.53 6.89
C ASP A 27 -14.32 3.94 6.24
N SER A 28 -15.44 4.67 6.14
CA SER A 28 -15.53 6.04 5.62
C SER A 28 -14.52 7.00 6.25
N ASP A 29 -14.03 7.95 5.44
CA ASP A 29 -13.16 9.05 5.90
C ASP A 29 -13.88 10.06 6.82
N ASP A 30 -15.21 10.01 6.88
CA ASP A 30 -16.01 10.89 7.73
C ASP A 30 -15.89 10.49 9.21
N ILE A 31 -15.90 11.48 10.11
CA ILE A 31 -15.87 11.23 11.55
C ILE A 31 -17.15 10.51 11.97
N LEU A 32 -17.02 9.37 12.66
CA LEU A 32 -18.14 8.69 13.29
C LEU A 32 -18.74 9.58 14.40
N PRO A 33 -20.00 10.06 14.28
CA PRO A 33 -20.57 11.00 15.25
C PRO A 33 -20.59 10.48 16.70
N SER A 34 -20.72 9.17 16.86
CA SER A 34 -20.70 8.48 18.15
C SER A 34 -19.32 8.46 18.83
N LEU A 35 -18.21 8.70 18.11
CA LEU A 35 -16.90 8.96 18.73
C LEU A 35 -16.90 10.26 19.54
N LEU A 36 -17.81 11.19 19.25
CA LEU A 36 -17.95 12.44 19.98
C LEU A 36 -18.70 12.27 21.32
N SER A 37 -19.22 11.07 21.62
CA SER A 37 -19.74 10.73 22.95
C SER A 37 -18.60 10.54 23.95
N LYS A 38 -18.94 10.52 25.25
CA LYS A 38 -17.93 10.26 26.30
C LYS A 38 -17.44 8.81 26.20
N GLU A 39 -18.36 7.90 25.97
CA GLU A 39 -18.13 6.46 25.83
C GLU A 39 -17.27 6.18 24.60
N GLY A 40 -17.58 6.82 23.46
CA GLY A 40 -16.80 6.71 22.24
C GLY A 40 -15.35 7.17 22.39
N ARG A 41 -15.12 8.32 23.04
CA ARG A 41 -13.76 8.79 23.36
C ARG A 41 -13.02 7.81 24.27
N GLN A 42 -13.68 7.25 25.27
CA GLN A 42 -13.06 6.27 26.16
C GLN A 42 -12.66 4.99 25.42
N THR A 43 -13.51 4.49 24.52
CA THR A 43 -13.18 3.33 23.68
C THR A 43 -11.99 3.63 22.77
N TRP A 44 -11.99 4.80 22.12
CA TRP A 44 -10.88 5.27 21.28
C TRP A 44 -9.55 5.30 22.04
N ASP A 45 -9.54 5.92 23.22
CA ASP A 45 -8.36 6.01 24.08
C ASP A 45 -7.85 4.62 24.50
N THR A 46 -8.78 3.72 24.84
CA THR A 46 -8.45 2.34 25.25
C THR A 46 -7.81 1.56 24.10
N TYR A 47 -8.36 1.66 22.89
CA TYR A 47 -7.85 0.93 21.73
C TYR A 47 -6.47 1.44 21.31
N HIS A 48 -6.25 2.76 21.34
CA HIS A 48 -4.92 3.33 21.08
C HIS A 48 -3.92 2.90 22.14
N LEU A 49 -4.31 2.89 23.43
CA LEU A 49 -3.42 2.43 24.50
C LEU A 49 -3.02 0.96 24.35
N ILE A 50 -3.96 0.08 23.96
CA ILE A 50 -3.66 -1.32 23.65
C ILE A 50 -2.68 -1.39 22.46
N GLY A 51 -2.96 -0.65 21.39
CA GLY A 51 -2.11 -0.59 20.20
C GLY A 51 -0.70 -0.12 20.51
N ASP A 52 -0.55 0.95 21.30
CA ASP A 52 0.73 1.49 21.72
C ASP A 52 1.49 0.50 22.60
N SER A 53 0.81 -0.13 23.56
CA SER A 53 1.39 -1.16 24.43
C SER A 53 1.92 -2.37 23.65
N LEU A 54 1.23 -2.79 22.58
CA LEU A 54 1.66 -3.91 21.73
C LEU A 54 2.84 -3.56 20.83
N ARG A 55 2.98 -2.28 20.43
CA ARG A 55 4.08 -1.81 19.57
C ARG A 55 5.35 -1.55 20.38
N ASN A 56 5.22 -0.83 21.51
CA ASN A 56 6.30 -0.55 22.43
C ASN A 56 5.73 -0.06 23.78
N ALA A 57 6.14 -0.69 24.88
CA ALA A 57 5.72 -0.29 26.22
C ALA A 57 6.04 1.18 26.56
N ASP A 58 7.09 1.76 25.98
CA ASP A 58 7.43 3.18 26.17
C ASP A 58 6.40 4.14 25.54
N LEU A 59 5.57 3.66 24.61
CA LEU A 59 4.50 4.42 23.96
C LEU A 59 3.19 4.37 24.75
N ALA A 60 3.05 3.46 25.72
CA ALA A 60 1.84 3.28 26.52
C ALA A 60 1.66 4.40 27.57
N LEU A 61 1.61 5.64 27.08
CA LEU A 61 1.52 6.86 27.88
C LEU A 61 0.06 7.29 27.97
N THR A 62 -0.41 7.60 29.18
CA THR A 62 -1.71 8.22 29.38
C THR A 62 -1.52 9.72 29.63
N PRO A 63 -1.93 10.61 28.70
CA PRO A 63 -1.78 12.05 28.88
C PRO A 63 -2.59 12.53 30.08
N SER A 64 -2.01 13.42 30.90
CA SER A 64 -2.73 14.00 32.03
C SER A 64 -3.94 14.83 31.58
N ALA A 65 -4.99 14.87 32.39
CA ALA A 65 -6.19 15.69 32.12
C ALA A 65 -5.85 17.18 31.92
N ALA A 66 -4.85 17.69 32.65
CA ALA A 66 -4.36 19.06 32.49
C ALA A 66 -3.72 19.30 31.11
N PHE A 67 -2.95 18.34 30.60
CA PHE A 67 -2.39 18.43 29.24
C PHE A 67 -3.49 18.45 28.19
N GLN A 68 -4.45 17.52 28.28
CA GLN A 68 -5.57 17.42 27.34
C GLN A 68 -6.39 18.72 27.33
N SER A 69 -6.68 19.30 28.50
CA SER A 69 -7.41 20.58 28.61
C SER A 69 -6.66 21.74 27.95
N ARG A 70 -5.33 21.82 28.11
CA ARG A 70 -4.52 22.86 27.45
C ARG A 70 -4.49 22.66 25.93
N LEU A 71 -4.36 21.42 25.47
CA LEU A 71 -4.35 21.11 24.04
C LEU A 71 -5.69 21.46 23.39
N ALA A 72 -6.81 21.06 23.99
CA ALA A 72 -8.14 21.41 23.49
C ALA A 72 -8.33 22.92 23.40
N ARG A 73 -7.94 23.67 24.44
CA ARG A 73 -7.99 25.14 24.42
C ARG A 73 -7.09 25.75 23.35
N ALA A 74 -5.93 25.18 23.10
CA ALA A 74 -5.03 25.66 22.06
C ALA A 74 -5.65 25.46 20.68
N LEU A 75 -6.24 24.29 20.41
CA LEU A 75 -6.95 23.98 19.16
C LEU A 75 -8.17 24.89 18.95
N ASP A 76 -8.96 25.15 20.00
CA ASP A 76 -10.11 26.08 19.93
C ASP A 76 -9.69 27.51 19.60
N ALA A 77 -8.45 27.89 19.92
CA ALA A 77 -7.89 29.21 19.63
C ALA A 77 -7.25 29.30 18.23
N GLU A 78 -7.12 28.19 17.51
CA GLU A 78 -6.58 28.20 16.15
C GLU A 78 -7.57 28.83 15.17
N LEU A 79 -7.07 29.68 14.27
CA LEU A 79 -7.88 30.22 13.19
C LEU A 79 -8.26 29.09 12.22
N PRO A 80 -9.50 29.06 11.68
CA PRO A 80 -9.91 28.01 10.74
C PRO A 80 -8.98 27.98 9.53
N ILE A 81 -8.16 26.93 9.43
CA ILE A 81 -7.36 26.71 8.23
C ILE A 81 -8.34 26.30 7.13
N VAL A 82 -8.60 27.20 6.18
CA VAL A 82 -9.34 26.88 4.95
C VAL A 82 -8.41 26.08 4.04
N ALA A 83 -8.06 24.86 4.45
CA ALA A 83 -7.42 23.90 3.56
C ALA A 83 -8.51 23.38 2.61
N ALA A 84 -8.28 23.54 1.30
CA ALA A 84 -9.18 22.97 0.31
C ALA A 84 -9.32 21.46 0.54
N PRO A 85 -10.53 20.89 0.53
CA PRO A 85 -10.73 19.46 0.77
C PRO A 85 -9.89 18.66 -0.21
N ARG A 86 -9.05 17.77 0.33
CA ARG A 86 -8.18 16.89 -0.45
C ARG A 86 -9.07 15.91 -1.20
N ARG A 87 -9.43 16.24 -2.45
CA ARG A 87 -10.23 15.35 -3.32
C ARG A 87 -9.44 14.06 -3.56
N ARG A 88 -9.79 13.00 -2.85
CA ARG A 88 -9.31 11.64 -3.13
C ARG A 88 -9.98 11.22 -4.44
N SER A 89 -9.20 11.11 -5.51
CA SER A 89 -9.71 10.71 -6.82
C SER A 89 -10.00 9.20 -6.81
N PRO A 90 -11.25 8.77 -7.09
CA PRO A 90 -11.62 7.35 -7.13
C PRO A 90 -10.90 6.57 -8.25
N LEU A 91 -10.26 7.28 -9.20
CA LEU A 91 -9.53 6.69 -10.31
C LEU A 91 -8.33 5.84 -9.88
N ARG A 92 -7.76 6.05 -8.68
CA ARG A 92 -6.59 5.27 -8.23
C ARG A 92 -6.94 3.83 -7.84
N VAL A 93 -8.17 3.56 -7.43
CA VAL A 93 -8.60 2.22 -7.01
C VAL A 93 -8.99 1.36 -8.22
N GLY A 94 -9.62 1.95 -9.24
CA GLY A 94 -10.07 1.21 -10.43
C GLY A 94 -8.96 0.80 -11.41
N LEU A 95 -7.83 1.52 -11.42
CA LEU A 95 -6.75 1.27 -12.38
C LEU A 95 -6.02 -0.07 -12.12
N SER A 96 -5.89 -0.45 -10.85
CA SER A 96 -5.24 -1.70 -10.44
C SER A 96 -6.03 -2.93 -10.92
N GLY A 97 -7.37 -2.88 -10.88
CA GLY A 97 -8.23 -3.96 -11.36
C GLY A 97 -8.19 -4.12 -12.89
N LEU A 98 -8.21 -3.02 -13.65
CA LEU A 98 -8.10 -3.07 -15.10
C LEU A 98 -6.73 -3.56 -15.57
N ALA A 99 -5.65 -3.17 -14.89
CA ALA A 99 -4.31 -3.65 -15.21
C ALA A 99 -4.20 -5.18 -15.03
N VAL A 100 -4.75 -5.72 -13.94
CA VAL A 100 -4.79 -7.17 -13.70
C VAL A 100 -5.65 -7.89 -14.76
N ALA A 101 -6.84 -7.37 -15.08
CA ALA A 101 -7.70 -7.96 -16.10
C ALA A 101 -7.04 -7.96 -17.50
N ALA A 102 -6.37 -6.86 -17.88
CA ALA A 102 -5.61 -6.77 -19.12
C ALA A 102 -4.45 -7.77 -19.15
N ALA A 103 -3.70 -7.92 -18.06
CA ALA A 103 -2.61 -8.89 -17.96
C ALA A 103 -3.12 -10.33 -18.18
N VAL A 104 -4.20 -10.73 -17.48
CA VAL A 104 -4.81 -12.07 -17.65
C VAL A 104 -5.31 -12.28 -19.08
N ALA A 105 -5.94 -11.27 -19.70
CA ALA A 105 -6.41 -11.35 -21.08
C ALA A 105 -5.25 -11.54 -22.08
N THR A 106 -4.12 -10.86 -21.90
CA THR A 106 -2.94 -11.04 -22.77
C THR A 106 -2.33 -12.43 -22.64
N VAL A 107 -2.25 -12.97 -21.41
CA VAL A 107 -1.76 -14.33 -21.17
C VAL A 107 -2.69 -15.36 -21.83
N ALA A 108 -4.00 -15.20 -21.67
CA ALA A 108 -4.98 -16.08 -22.30
C ALA A 108 -4.89 -16.05 -23.84
N TRP A 109 -4.72 -14.87 -24.45
CA TRP A 109 -4.57 -14.72 -25.89
C TRP A 109 -3.30 -15.41 -26.43
N VAL A 110 -2.17 -15.23 -25.75
CA VAL A 110 -0.89 -15.86 -26.14
C VAL A 110 -0.91 -17.37 -25.92
N ALA A 111 -1.60 -17.84 -24.87
CA ALA A 111 -1.72 -19.27 -24.55
C ALA A 111 -2.72 -20.00 -25.48
N GLN A 112 -3.63 -19.27 -26.14
CA GLN A 112 -4.68 -19.83 -26.99
C GLN A 112 -4.20 -20.88 -28.02
N PRO A 113 -3.15 -20.67 -28.83
CA PRO A 113 -2.69 -21.67 -29.80
C PRO A 113 -2.14 -22.96 -29.15
N TYR A 114 -1.64 -22.87 -27.91
CA TYR A 114 -1.13 -24.03 -27.17
C TYR A 114 -2.26 -24.86 -26.55
N LEU A 115 -3.39 -24.23 -26.23
CA LEU A 115 -4.57 -24.88 -25.65
C LEU A 115 -5.50 -25.48 -26.70
N THR A 116 -5.61 -24.88 -27.88
CA THR A 116 -6.48 -25.36 -28.97
C THR A 116 -5.84 -26.43 -29.84
N GLY A 117 -4.61 -26.89 -29.51
CA GLY A 117 -3.99 -28.05 -30.13
C GLY A 117 -3.97 -27.96 -31.66
N THR A 118 -3.47 -26.85 -32.21
CA THR A 118 -3.31 -26.74 -33.66
C THR A 118 -1.98 -27.42 -34.05
N PRO A 119 -1.94 -28.36 -35.02
CA PRO A 119 -0.70 -29.04 -35.36
C PRO A 119 0.33 -28.02 -35.86
N ALA A 120 1.48 -27.99 -35.19
CA ALA A 120 2.63 -27.19 -35.57
C ALA A 120 2.98 -27.46 -37.02
N THR A 121 2.74 -26.49 -37.89
CA THR A 121 3.38 -26.46 -39.20
C THR A 121 4.85 -26.17 -38.92
N GLU A 122 5.71 -27.19 -39.03
CA GLU A 122 7.16 -27.03 -38.97
C GLU A 122 7.60 -26.04 -40.05
N VAL A 123 7.77 -24.77 -39.67
CA VAL A 123 8.57 -23.84 -40.46
C VAL A 123 10.02 -24.18 -40.14
N ARG A 124 10.62 -25.05 -40.96
CA ARG A 124 12.07 -25.22 -41.00
C ARG A 124 12.69 -23.93 -41.51
N VAL A 125 13.16 -23.09 -40.60
CA VAL A 125 14.11 -22.01 -40.91
C VAL A 125 15.49 -22.64 -41.07
N LEU A 126 15.94 -22.79 -42.31
CA LEU A 126 17.35 -22.97 -42.63
C LEU A 126 18.06 -21.64 -42.36
N ALA A 127 18.71 -21.52 -41.21
CA ALA A 127 19.71 -20.49 -40.96
C ALA A 127 21.09 -21.12 -41.08
N ASP A 128 21.64 -21.05 -42.29
CA ASP A 128 23.08 -21.09 -42.54
C ASP A 128 23.63 -19.66 -42.41
N ALA A 129 24.93 -19.57 -42.12
CA ALA A 129 25.81 -18.41 -42.00
C ALA A 129 25.97 -17.78 -40.59
N SER A 130 26.93 -18.36 -39.86
CA SER A 130 28.04 -17.66 -39.22
C SER A 130 27.88 -16.15 -38.96
N GLY A 131 27.52 -15.81 -37.73
CA GLY A 131 27.61 -14.46 -37.17
C GLY A 131 27.36 -14.48 -35.67
N THR A 132 28.42 -14.25 -34.90
CA THR A 132 28.48 -14.19 -33.44
C THR A 132 27.30 -13.44 -32.80
N PRO A 133 26.58 -13.98 -31.80
CA PRO A 133 25.58 -13.22 -31.06
C PRO A 133 26.25 -12.54 -29.86
N ALA A 134 26.75 -11.33 -30.05
CA ALA A 134 27.28 -10.52 -28.93
C ALA A 134 26.86 -9.04 -28.96
N SER A 135 26.08 -8.60 -29.96
CA SER A 135 25.84 -7.17 -30.16
C SER A 135 24.44 -6.67 -29.76
N ALA A 136 23.45 -7.55 -29.58
CA ALA A 136 22.12 -7.14 -29.14
C ALA A 136 22.05 -6.95 -27.61
N THR A 137 22.70 -7.84 -26.84
CA THR A 137 22.84 -7.71 -25.38
C THR A 137 23.76 -6.56 -24.96
N ALA A 138 24.79 -6.24 -25.75
CA ALA A 138 25.72 -5.16 -25.42
C ALA A 138 25.11 -3.76 -25.60
N ALA A 139 24.15 -3.59 -26.52
CA ALA A 139 23.48 -2.31 -26.77
C ALA A 139 22.44 -1.97 -25.67
N ASP A 140 21.67 -2.96 -25.22
CA ASP A 140 20.75 -2.80 -24.09
C ASP A 140 21.51 -2.56 -22.78
N ASP A 141 22.65 -3.23 -22.60
CA ASP A 141 23.52 -3.08 -21.42
C ASP A 141 24.26 -1.74 -21.44
N ALA A 142 24.53 -1.15 -22.61
CA ALA A 142 25.04 0.22 -22.74
C ALA A 142 23.99 1.27 -22.38
N GLY A 143 22.75 1.13 -22.88
CA GLY A 143 21.65 2.04 -22.55
C GLY A 143 21.26 1.99 -21.06
N LEU A 144 21.30 0.80 -20.46
CA LEU A 144 21.08 0.62 -19.01
C LEU A 144 22.20 1.27 -18.18
N ARG A 145 23.46 1.13 -18.60
CA ARG A 145 24.60 1.79 -17.93
C ARG A 145 24.52 3.30 -17.99
N ASP A 146 24.18 3.88 -19.14
CA ASP A 146 24.01 5.33 -19.29
C ASP A 146 22.85 5.85 -18.43
N TYR A 147 21.73 5.12 -18.39
CA TYR A 147 20.61 5.45 -17.53
C TYR A 147 20.99 5.44 -16.04
N LEU A 148 21.71 4.40 -15.59
CA LEU A 148 22.15 4.28 -14.20
C LEU A 148 23.15 5.37 -13.80
N GLU A 149 24.05 5.74 -14.71
CA GLU A 149 25.02 6.82 -14.47
C GLU A 149 24.33 8.19 -14.40
N ALA A 150 23.37 8.47 -15.28
CA ALA A 150 22.54 9.67 -15.21
C ALA A 150 21.75 9.74 -13.90
N HIS A 151 21.20 8.60 -13.44
CA HIS A 151 20.48 8.52 -12.17
C HIS A 151 21.43 8.76 -10.97
N ARG A 152 22.65 8.25 -11.04
CA ARG A 152 23.70 8.44 -10.02
C ARG A 152 24.17 9.90 -9.93
N GLN A 153 24.21 10.61 -11.05
CA GLN A 153 24.54 12.04 -11.11
C GLN A 153 23.41 12.91 -10.55
N MET A 154 22.14 12.57 -10.81
CA MET A 154 20.98 13.31 -10.28
C MET A 154 20.76 13.10 -8.77
N ALA A 155 21.00 11.89 -8.26
CA ALA A 155 20.78 11.56 -6.85
C ALA A 155 21.87 12.10 -5.90
N GLY A 156 22.96 12.66 -6.45
CA GLY A 156 24.14 13.07 -5.70
C GLY A 156 24.87 11.89 -5.05
N PRO A 157 26.11 12.08 -4.55
CA PRO A 157 26.79 11.05 -3.80
C PRO A 157 26.08 10.84 -2.46
N SER A 158 25.07 9.97 -2.44
CA SER A 158 24.57 9.38 -1.21
C SER A 158 25.66 8.44 -0.70
N ALA A 159 26.55 8.99 0.13
CA ALA A 159 27.37 8.17 1.01
C ALA A 159 26.39 7.37 1.87
N VAL A 160 26.09 6.14 1.45
CA VAL A 160 25.47 5.15 2.31
C VAL A 160 26.47 4.95 3.44
N ARG A 161 26.27 5.70 4.52
CA ARG A 161 26.99 5.54 5.78
C ARG A 161 26.62 4.15 6.27
N GLN A 162 27.48 3.16 6.01
CA GLN A 162 27.37 1.88 6.68
C GLN A 162 27.55 2.13 8.17
N VAL A 163 26.45 2.03 8.91
CA VAL A 163 26.47 1.99 10.37
C VAL A 163 26.48 0.52 10.74
N SER A 164 27.65 -0.02 11.07
CA SER A 164 27.75 -1.32 11.71
C SER A 164 27.26 -1.17 13.15
N PHE A 165 26.18 -1.87 13.50
CA PHE A 165 25.81 -2.07 14.89
C PHE A 165 26.82 -3.04 15.51
N ASP A 166 27.67 -2.55 16.40
CA ASP A 166 28.42 -3.41 17.32
C ASP A 166 27.41 -3.90 18.37
N VAL A 167 27.09 -5.19 18.34
CA VAL A 167 26.26 -5.82 19.36
C VAL A 167 27.16 -6.03 20.58
N GLY A 168 26.80 -5.40 21.70
CA GLY A 168 27.60 -5.41 22.91
C GLY A 168 27.98 -6.83 23.36
N ALA A 169 29.27 -7.02 23.63
CA ALA A 169 29.79 -8.15 24.36
C ALA A 169 30.38 -7.67 25.70
N GLY A 170 29.57 -7.84 26.76
CA GLY A 170 29.96 -8.16 28.14
C GLY A 170 31.05 -7.35 28.84
N ARG A 171 30.67 -6.70 29.95
CA ARG A 171 30.96 -7.13 31.34
C ARG A 171 30.27 -6.22 32.34
#